data_AF-A0A1H8U3Z8-F1
#
_entry.id   AF-A0A1H8U3Z8-F1
#
_cell.length_a   1.000
_cell.length_b   1.000
_cell.length_c   1.000
_cell.angle_alpha   90.00
_cell.angle_beta   90.00
_cell.angle_gamma   90.00
#
_symmetry.space_group_name_H-M   'P 1'
#
loop_
_entity.id
_entity.type
_entity.pdbx_description
1 polymer ?
#
loop_
_entity_poly.entity_id
_entity_poly.type
_entity_poly.pdbx_seq_one_letter_code
_entity_poly.pdbx_strand_id
1 'polypeptide(L)'
;MKSDLGRYELDYSNREENKTVAILTFIAWAIAIAGIVIAFFLFVHGSILTSGFVLMASLAVGALFRGMAEIIKLLQSILLQLKQRK
;
A
#
# COMPACT_ATOMS: atom_id res chain seq x y z
N MET A 1 8.56 -19.69 22.96
CA MET A 1 8.87 -19.30 21.56
C MET A 1 9.08 -17.80 21.53
N LYS A 2 10.31 -17.33 21.28
CA LYS A 2 10.55 -15.90 21.05
C LYS A 2 9.92 -15.56 19.70
N SER A 3 9.03 -14.58 19.70
CA SER A 3 8.36 -14.08 18.51
C SER A 3 9.40 -13.50 17.54
N ASP A 4 9.64 -14.18 16.42
CA ASP A 4 10.49 -13.70 15.31
C ASP A 4 9.89 -12.48 14.57
N LEU A 5 8.74 -11.96 15.04
CA LEU A 5 8.11 -10.76 14.49
C LEU A 5 8.93 -9.48 14.74
N GLY A 6 9.87 -9.50 15.70
CA GLY A 6 10.77 -8.36 15.95
C GLY A 6 11.85 -8.16 14.89
N ARG A 7 12.06 -9.13 13.98
CA ARG A 7 13.10 -9.03 12.92
C ARG A 7 12.61 -8.34 11.65
N TYR A 8 11.34 -7.90 11.64
CA TYR A 8 10.75 -7.04 10.61
C TYR A 8 10.49 -5.63 11.14
N GLU A 9 11.23 -5.18 12.18
CA GLU A 9 11.37 -3.75 12.40
C GLU A 9 11.96 -3.18 11.11
N LEU A 10 11.08 -2.56 10.32
CA LEU A 10 11.37 -1.87 9.07
C LEU A 10 12.51 -0.90 9.37
N ASP A 11 13.73 -1.33 9.02
CA ASP A 11 14.90 -0.48 9.13
C ASP A 11 14.77 0.61 8.08
N TYR A 12 14.17 1.73 8.49
CA TYR A 12 13.96 2.93 7.69
C TYR A 12 15.27 3.72 7.49
N SER A 13 16.42 3.21 7.96
CA SER A 13 17.71 3.90 7.83
C SER A 13 18.20 3.99 6.38
N ASN A 14 17.78 3.07 5.49
CA ASN A 14 18.14 3.09 4.08
C ASN A 14 17.10 3.84 3.21
N ARG A 15 16.95 5.15 3.46
CA ARG A 15 15.97 6.04 2.79
C ARG A 15 16.05 6.05 1.26
N GLU A 16 17.19 5.71 0.66
CA GLU A 16 17.33 5.71 -0.80
C GLU A 16 16.82 4.43 -1.50
N GLU A 17 16.86 3.28 -0.81
CA GLU A 17 16.57 1.97 -1.41
C GLU A 17 15.06 1.68 -1.53
N ASN A 18 14.22 2.51 -0.90
CA ASN A 18 12.78 2.28 -0.81
C ASN A 18 11.88 3.30 -1.52
N LYS A 19 12.44 4.05 -2.48
CA LYS A 19 11.68 5.02 -3.30
C LYS A 19 10.46 4.37 -3.98
N THR A 20 10.61 3.16 -4.51
CA THR A 20 9.51 2.43 -5.18
C THR A 20 8.37 2.08 -4.22
N VAL A 21 8.68 1.57 -3.03
CA VAL A 21 7.68 1.24 -2.00
C VAL A 21 6.98 2.50 -1.49
N ALA A 22 7.72 3.59 -1.28
CA ALA A 22 7.16 4.87 -0.88
C ALA A 22 6.21 5.43 -1.94
N ILE A 23 6.60 5.39 -3.22
CA ILE A 23 5.76 5.82 -4.34
C ILE A 23 4.50 4.96 -4.43
N LEU A 24 4.62 3.63 -4.37
CA LEU A 24 3.46 2.73 -4.42
C LEU A 24 2.49 2.97 -3.25
N THR A 25 3.04 3.19 -2.05
CA THR A 25 2.23 3.51 -0.86
C THR A 25 1.54 4.86 -1.01
N PHE A 26 2.23 5.87 -1.54
CA PHE A 26 1.66 7.18 -1.81
C PHE A 26 0.54 7.11 -2.86
N ILE A 27 0.76 6.43 -3.98
CA ILE A 27 -0.24 6.23 -5.03
C ILE A 27 -1.47 5.50 -4.49
N ALA A 28 -1.28 4.46 -3.67
CA ALA A 28 -2.36 3.73 -3.02
C ALA A 28 -3.28 4.66 -2.22
N TRP A 29 -2.69 5.54 -1.40
CA TRP A 29 -3.44 6.51 -0.62
C TRP A 29 -4.10 7.58 -1.48
N ALA A 30 -3.40 8.10 -2.49
CA ALA A 30 -3.94 9.10 -3.40
C ALA A 30 -5.19 8.59 -4.13
N ILE A 31 -5.15 7.34 -4.63
CA ILE A 31 -6.28 6.71 -5.31
C ILE A 31 -7.45 6.49 -4.33
N ALA A 32 -7.17 5.99 -3.11
CA ALA A 32 -8.21 5.77 -2.12
C ALA A 32 -8.92 7.08 -1.73
N ILE A 33 -8.17 8.15 -1.46
CA ILE A 33 -8.73 9.46 -1.09
C ILE A 33 -9.52 10.06 -2.26
N ALA A 34 -8.95 10.07 -3.47
CA ALA A 34 -9.63 10.58 -4.65
C ALA A 34 -10.94 9.81 -4.92
N GLY A 35 -10.90 8.48 -4.79
CA GLY A 35 -12.07 7.62 -4.93
C GLY A 35 -13.17 7.92 -3.92
N ILE A 36 -12.81 8.13 -2.65
CA ILE A 36 -13.76 8.52 -1.60
C ILE A 36 -14.43 9.87 -1.93
N VAL A 37 -13.64 10.86 -2.35
CA VAL A 37 -14.15 12.19 -2.71
C VAL A 37 -15.10 12.12 -3.90
N ILE A 38 -14.73 11.38 -4.96
CA ILE A 38 -15.57 11.22 -6.15
C ILE A 38 -16.84 10.43 -5.83
N ALA A 39 -16.73 9.34 -5.06
CA ALA A 39 -17.89 8.56 -4.64
C ALA A 39 -18.86 9.42 -3.83
N PHE A 40 -18.37 10.18 -2.85
CA PHE A 40 -19.20 11.10 -2.07
C PHE A 40 -19.89 12.15 -2.96
N PHE A 41 -19.17 12.73 -3.91
CA PHE A 41 -19.75 13.67 -4.88
C PHE A 41 -20.90 13.02 -5.67
N LEU A 42 -20.68 11.81 -6.22
CA LEU A 42 -21.71 11.08 -6.98
C LEU A 42 -22.91 10.70 -6.11
N PHE A 43 -22.69 10.34 -4.84
CA PHE A 43 -23.73 10.03 -3.89
C PHE A 43 -24.66 11.23 -3.65
N VAL A 44 -24.08 12.41 -3.42
CA VAL A 44 -24.84 13.66 -3.22
C VAL A 44 -25.65 14.05 -4.45
N HIS A 45 -25.19 13.71 -5.66
CA HIS A 45 -25.89 13.98 -6.92
C HIS A 45 -26.85 12.85 -7.35
N GLY A 46 -27.21 11.93 -6.44
CA GLY A 46 -28.22 10.91 -6.67
C GLY A 46 -27.77 9.67 -7.46
N SER A 47 -26.48 9.56 -7.79
CA SER A 47 -25.91 8.42 -8.53
C SER A 47 -25.43 7.30 -7.59
N ILE A 48 -26.35 6.68 -6.85
CA ILE A 48 -26.04 5.74 -5.75
C ILE A 48 -25.23 4.52 -6.22
N LEU A 49 -25.67 3.84 -7.28
CA LEU A 49 -24.98 2.64 -7.80
C LEU A 49 -23.56 2.97 -8.28
N THR A 50 -23.41 4.07 -9.02
CA THR A 50 -22.12 4.53 -9.54
C THR A 50 -21.19 4.96 -8.40
N SER A 51 -21.71 5.64 -7.37
CA SER A 51 -20.96 5.97 -6.16
C SER A 51 -20.38 4.73 -5.48
N GLY A 52 -21.23 3.72 -5.23
CA GLY A 52 -20.80 2.46 -4.61
C GLY A 52 -19.72 1.76 -5.43
N PHE A 53 -19.88 1.72 -6.76
CA PHE A 53 -18.89 1.13 -7.66
C PHE A 53 -17.55 1.87 -7.62
N VAL A 54 -17.57 3.21 -7.71
CA VAL A 54 -16.34 4.03 -7.67
C VAL A 54 -15.61 3.87 -6.34
N LEU A 55 -16.35 3.84 -5.23
CA LEU A 55 -15.77 3.63 -3.90
C LEU A 55 -15.07 2.27 -3.82
N MET A 56 -15.77 1.19 -4.18
CA MET A 56 -15.22 -0.17 -4.11
C MET A 56 -14.04 -0.36 -5.06
N ALA A 57 -14.13 0.15 -6.29
CA ALA A 57 -13.04 0.08 -7.25
C ALA A 57 -11.79 0.82 -6.74
N SER A 58 -11.96 2.02 -6.19
CA SER A 58 -10.83 2.83 -5.69
C SER A 58 -10.17 2.19 -4.46
N LEU A 59 -10.96 1.61 -3.56
CA LEU A 59 -10.45 0.87 -2.41
C LEU A 59 -9.72 -0.41 -2.84
N ALA A 60 -10.25 -1.15 -3.81
CA ALA A 60 -9.62 -2.36 -4.33
C ALA A 60 -8.27 -2.05 -5.00
N VAL A 61 -8.22 -1.01 -5.84
CA VAL A 61 -6.98 -0.57 -6.48
C VAL A 61 -5.97 -0.06 -5.45
N GLY A 62 -6.40 0.73 -4.47
CA GLY A 62 -5.53 1.18 -3.37
C GLY A 62 -4.97 0.02 -2.56
N ALA A 63 -5.80 -0.98 -2.23
CA ALA A 63 -5.37 -2.18 -1.53
C ALA A 63 -4.35 -2.99 -2.35
N LEU A 64 -4.53 -3.09 -3.67
CA LEU A 64 -3.58 -3.75 -4.57
C LEU A 64 -2.20 -3.08 -4.53
N PHE A 65 -2.13 -1.76 -4.72
CA PHE A 65 -0.86 -1.03 -4.70
C PHE A 65 -0.17 -1.11 -3.33
N ARG A 66 -0.94 -1.03 -2.24
CA ARG A 66 -0.41 -1.21 -0.89
C ARG A 66 0.10 -2.64 -0.67
N GLY A 67 -0.63 -3.65 -1.13
CA GLY A 67 -0.20 -5.04 -1.07
C GLY A 67 1.11 -5.28 -1.84
N MET A 68 1.24 -4.71 -3.03
CA MET A 68 2.49 -4.75 -3.80
C MET A 68 3.65 -4.10 -3.05
N ALA A 69 3.42 -2.96 -2.41
CA ALA A 69 4.44 -2.28 -1.59
C ALA A 69 4.91 -3.18 -0.43
N GLU A 70 3.99 -3.87 0.27
CA GLU A 70 4.33 -4.80 1.35
C GLU A 70 5.09 -6.03 0.83
N ILE A 71 4.71 -6.60 -0.33
CA ILE A 71 5.45 -7.72 -0.94
C ILE A 71 6.89 -7.30 -1.28
N ILE A 72 7.08 -6.10 -1.83
CA ILE A 72 8.43 -5.59 -2.14
C ILE A 72 9.26 -5.41 -0.86
N LYS A 73 8.68 -4.87 0.21
CA LYS A 73 9.36 -4.77 1.52
C LYS A 73 9.77 -6.15 2.05
N LEU A 74 8.88 -7.13 1.95
CA LEU A 74 9.17 -8.51 2.36
C LEU A 74 10.32 -9.10 1.53
N LEU A 75 10.29 -8.95 0.20
CA LEU A 75 11.36 -9.43 -0.69
C LEU A 75 12.71 -8.76 -0.39
N GLN A 76 12.72 -7.45 -0.15
CA GLN A 76 13.92 -6.72 0.25
C GLN A 76 14.49 -7.25 1.57
N SER A 77 13.63 -7.50 2.57
CA SER A 77 14.05 -8.04 3.86
C SER A 77 14.67 -9.44 3.73
N ILE A 78 14.12 -10.30 2.87
CA ILE A 78 14.64 -11.65 2.61
C ILE A 78 16.01 -11.58 1.92
N LEU A 79 16.16 -10.73 0.91
CA LEU A 79 17.44 -10.54 0.21
C LEU A 79 18.55 -10.05 1.15
N LEU A 80 18.22 -9.12 2.06
CA LEU A 80 19.15 -8.58 3.03
C LEU A 80 19.62 -9.67 4.02
N GLN A 81 18.71 -10.52 4.49
CA GLN A 81 19.05 -11.68 5.33
C GLN A 81 19.93 -12.71 4.61
N LEU A 82 19.67 -12.97 3.32
CA LEU A 82 20.49 -13.89 2.52
C LEU A 82 21.91 -13.34 2.29
N LYS A 83 22.05 -12.03 2.11
CA LYS A 83 23.35 -11.37 1.95
C LYS A 83 24.20 -11.44 3.22
N GLN A 84 23.59 -11.33 4.40
CA GLN A 84 24.30 -11.40 5.69
C GLN A 84 24.72 -12.82 6.10
N ARG A 85 24.17 -13.87 5.46
CA ARG A 85 24.52 -15.28 5.72
C ARG A 85 25.67 -15.81 4.84
N LYS A 86 26.15 -15.01 3.88
CA LYS A 86 27.36 -15.29 3.09
C LYS A 86 28.53 -14.51 3.66
#